data_AF-A0A3M3UXU4-F1
#
_entry.id   AF-A0A3M3UXU4-F1
#
_cell.length_a   1.000
_cell.length_b   1.000
_cell.length_c   1.000
_cell.angle_alpha   90.00
_cell.angle_beta   90.00
_cell.angle_gamma   90.00
#
_symmetry.space_group_name_H-M   'P 1'
#
loop_
_entity.id
_entity.type
_entity.pdbx_description
1 polymer ?
#
loop_
_entity_poly.entity_id
_entity_poly.type
_entity_poly.pdbx_seq_one_letter_code
_entity_poly.pdbx_strand_id
1 'polypeptide(L)'
;MMGLLKRLTKRRDRGTDTVLDTPVETIADQLREEAIFAQARERYLARLAAEGIPEPGAWLDPKRKPATVDDIAALYTVNPSFVDMLPWTEYLPQEQAMLLEDGKSLAAFYELTPIGTEGRDP
;
A
#
# COMPACT_ATOMS: atom_id res chain seq x y z
N MET A 1 -6.15 -0.59 -33.68
CA MET A 1 -6.43 0.85 -33.51
C MET A 1 -5.15 1.53 -33.04
N MET A 2 -4.23 2.00 -33.91
CA MET A 2 -4.29 3.22 -34.73
C MET A 2 -4.58 4.49 -33.91
N GLY A 3 -3.55 5.23 -33.51
CA GLY A 3 -3.74 6.50 -32.82
C GLY A 3 -2.51 7.23 -32.30
N LEU A 4 -1.42 7.37 -33.07
CA LEU A 4 -0.39 8.37 -32.74
C LEU A 4 0.45 8.84 -33.95
N LEU A 5 -0.19 9.14 -35.08
CA LEU A 5 0.54 9.61 -36.29
C LEU A 5 -0.10 10.78 -37.05
N LYS A 6 -0.98 11.58 -36.44
CA LYS A 6 -1.46 12.82 -37.07
C LYS A 6 -0.96 14.06 -36.35
N ARG A 7 0.28 14.45 -36.62
CA ARG A 7 0.74 15.84 -36.45
C ARG A 7 1.91 16.24 -37.38
N LEU A 8 1.95 15.65 -38.58
CA LEU A 8 2.95 15.97 -39.60
C LEU A 8 2.23 16.22 -40.92
N THR A 9 2.02 17.50 -41.26
CA THR A 9 1.90 18.06 -42.64
C THR A 9 1.21 19.43 -42.63
N LYS A 10 1.83 20.46 -42.02
CA LYS A 10 1.64 21.84 -42.50
C LYS A 10 2.72 22.78 -41.98
N ARG A 11 3.94 22.67 -42.52
CA ARG A 11 4.92 23.77 -42.60
C ARG A 11 5.97 23.39 -43.64
N ARG A 12 5.62 23.62 -44.91
CA ARG A 12 6.59 23.76 -46.00
C ARG A 12 6.33 25.15 -46.57
N ASP A 13 7.06 26.12 -46.03
CA ASP A 13 7.54 27.35 -46.70
C ASP A 13 8.16 28.31 -45.69
N ARG A 14 9.46 28.10 -45.48
CA ARG A 14 10.50 29.06 -45.06
C ARG A 14 11.78 28.22 -45.08
N GLY A 15 12.57 28.29 -46.14
CA GLY A 15 13.54 29.37 -46.29
C GLY A 15 14.83 28.89 -45.65
N THR A 16 15.75 28.42 -46.50
CA THR A 16 17.21 28.39 -46.31
C THR A 16 17.75 28.03 -44.92
N ASP A 17 18.32 26.82 -44.85
CA ASP A 17 19.54 26.48 -44.11
C ASP A 17 19.69 27.08 -42.70
N THR A 18 19.20 26.36 -41.70
CA THR A 18 19.64 26.55 -40.32
C THR A 18 19.53 25.22 -39.60
N VAL A 19 20.62 24.46 -39.67
CA VAL A 19 21.00 23.53 -38.60
C VAL A 19 21.08 24.41 -37.35
N LEU A 20 20.05 24.40 -36.51
CA LEU A 20 19.99 25.27 -35.34
C LEU A 20 21.08 24.81 -34.36
N ASP A 21 22.12 25.63 -34.24
CA ASP A 21 23.02 25.73 -33.10
C ASP A 21 22.19 25.89 -31.82
N THR A 22 21.83 24.78 -31.18
CA THR A 22 21.57 24.80 -29.74
C THR A 22 22.91 25.12 -29.06
N PRO A 23 23.02 26.19 -28.24
CA PRO A 23 24.27 26.50 -27.55
C PRO A 23 24.72 25.27 -26.77
N VAL A 24 26.01 24.92 -26.88
CA VAL A 24 26.60 23.75 -26.18
C VAL A 24 26.32 23.79 -24.67
N GLU A 25 26.19 24.98 -24.10
CA GLU A 25 25.78 25.20 -22.71
C GLU A 25 24.38 24.62 -22.40
N THR A 26 23.41 24.76 -23.30
CA THR A 26 22.05 24.21 -23.14
C THR A 26 22.05 22.67 -23.18
N ILE A 27 22.84 22.07 -24.06
CA ILE A 27 22.97 20.61 -24.13
C ILE A 27 23.69 20.09 -22.88
N ALA A 28 24.75 20.77 -22.43
CA ALA A 28 25.49 20.42 -21.23
C ALA A 28 24.61 20.52 -19.96
N ASP A 29 23.75 21.52 -19.88
CA ASP A 29 22.80 21.68 -18.77
C ASP A 29 21.71 20.59 -18.80
N GLN A 30 21.17 20.26 -19.97
CA GLN A 30 20.23 19.15 -20.14
C GLN A 30 20.84 17.81 -19.69
N LEU A 31 22.07 17.51 -20.13
CA LEU A 31 22.78 16.30 -19.73
C LEU A 31 23.08 16.29 -18.22
N ARG A 32 23.34 17.45 -17.61
CA ARG A 32 23.55 17.58 -16.16
C ARG A 32 22.25 17.29 -15.41
N GLU A 33 21.13 17.83 -15.85
CA GLU A 33 19.81 17.59 -15.27
C GLU A 33 19.42 16.10 -15.38
N GLU A 34 19.65 15.48 -16.52
CA GLU A 34 19.43 14.04 -16.73
C GLU A 34 20.30 13.19 -15.78
N ALA A 35 21.56 13.56 -15.60
CA ALA A 35 22.47 12.87 -14.68
C ALA A 35 22.02 13.01 -13.21
N ILE A 36 21.59 14.21 -12.80
CA ILE A 36 21.04 14.46 -11.46
C ILE A 36 19.79 13.60 -11.25
N PHE A 37 18.90 13.55 -12.24
CA PHE A 37 17.70 12.73 -12.18
C PHE A 37 18.04 11.23 -12.08
N ALA A 38 18.99 10.73 -12.87
CA ALA A 38 19.43 9.34 -12.82
C ALA A 38 19.99 8.97 -11.44
N GLN A 39 20.84 9.83 -10.86
CA GLN A 39 21.40 9.62 -9.53
C GLN A 39 20.33 9.66 -8.43
N ALA A 40 19.37 10.59 -8.52
CA ALA A 40 18.23 10.65 -7.60
C ALA A 40 17.38 9.38 -7.68
N ARG A 41 17.14 8.87 -8.89
CA ARG A 41 16.40 7.62 -9.13
C ARG A 41 17.13 6.42 -8.56
N GLU A 42 18.44 6.31 -8.76
CA GLU A 42 19.26 5.22 -8.20
C GLU A 42 19.17 5.20 -6.67
N ARG A 43 19.32 6.36 -6.02
CA ARG A 43 19.16 6.49 -4.57
C ARG A 43 17.75 6.09 -4.09
N TYR A 44 16.72 6.45 -4.84
CA TYR A 44 15.35 6.06 -4.54
C TYR A 44 15.16 4.55 -4.62
N LEU A 45 15.63 3.89 -5.69
CA LEU A 45 15.52 2.44 -5.86
C LEU A 45 16.34 1.68 -4.80
N ALA A 46 17.55 2.15 -4.48
CA ALA A 46 18.38 1.60 -3.42
C ALA A 46 17.68 1.64 -2.05
N ARG A 47 16.97 2.74 -1.75
CA ARG A 47 16.17 2.86 -0.53
C ARG A 47 15.02 1.84 -0.51
N LEU A 48 14.29 1.69 -1.62
CA LEU A 48 13.20 0.71 -1.70
C LEU A 48 13.72 -0.71 -1.45
N ALA A 49 14.83 -1.07 -2.09
CA ALA A 49 15.46 -2.38 -1.92
C ALA A 49 15.91 -2.62 -0.47
N ALA A 50 16.47 -1.62 0.21
CA ALA A 50 16.87 -1.72 1.62
C ALA A 50 15.67 -1.96 2.56
N GLU A 51 14.49 -1.42 2.22
CA GLU A 51 13.24 -1.63 2.95
C GLU A 51 12.47 -2.89 2.50
N GLY A 52 13.03 -3.67 1.56
CA GLY A 52 12.36 -4.83 0.97
C GLY A 52 11.12 -4.49 0.12
N ILE A 53 10.95 -3.22 -0.24
CA ILE A 53 9.83 -2.75 -1.05
C ILE A 53 10.18 -2.96 -2.54
N PRO A 54 9.28 -3.57 -3.34
CA PRO A 54 9.54 -3.79 -4.76
C PRO A 54 9.58 -2.46 -5.55
N GLU A 55 10.29 -2.46 -6.68
CA GLU A 55 10.35 -1.29 -7.56
C GLU A 55 8.96 -0.89 -8.10
N PRO A 56 8.71 0.40 -8.37
CA PRO A 56 7.48 0.82 -9.01
C PRO A 56 7.30 0.12 -10.37
N GLY A 57 6.11 -0.44 -10.60
CA GLY A 57 5.83 -1.24 -11.80
C GLY A 57 6.20 -2.71 -11.68
N ALA A 58 6.84 -3.17 -10.59
CA ALA A 58 7.11 -4.59 -10.37
C ALA A 58 5.83 -5.44 -10.24
N TRP A 59 4.68 -4.82 -9.98
CA TRP A 59 3.36 -5.47 -10.01
C TRP A 59 2.86 -5.80 -11.44
N LEU A 60 3.52 -5.27 -12.47
CA LEU A 60 3.24 -5.58 -13.88
C LEU A 60 3.97 -6.85 -14.35
N ASP A 61 4.82 -7.45 -13.52
CA ASP A 61 5.47 -8.72 -13.83
C ASP A 61 4.40 -9.81 -14.03
N PRO A 62 4.27 -10.41 -15.23
CA PRO A 62 3.27 -11.45 -15.50
C PRO A 62 3.40 -12.68 -14.60
N LYS A 63 4.56 -12.88 -13.97
CA LYS A 63 4.81 -13.99 -13.04
C LYS A 63 4.29 -13.70 -11.62
N ARG A 64 3.96 -12.44 -11.30
CA ARG A 64 3.44 -12.04 -10.00
C ARG A 64 1.93 -11.81 -10.11
N LYS A 65 1.18 -12.43 -9.20
CA LYS A 65 -0.26 -12.18 -9.09
C LYS A 65 -0.45 -10.83 -8.38
N PRO A 66 -1.09 -9.83 -9.00
CA PRO A 66 -1.42 -8.58 -8.30
C PRO A 66 -2.44 -8.87 -7.19
N ALA A 67 -2.36 -8.11 -6.10
CA ALA A 67 -3.36 -8.17 -5.04
C ALA A 67 -4.73 -7.77 -5.60
N THR A 68 -5.73 -8.61 -5.34
CA THR A 68 -7.13 -8.37 -5.73
C THR A 68 -7.90 -7.69 -4.59
N VAL A 69 -9.08 -7.16 -4.89
CA VAL A 69 -9.99 -6.62 -3.87
C VAL A 69 -10.38 -7.72 -2.86
N ASP A 70 -10.53 -8.96 -3.33
CA ASP A 70 -10.83 -10.11 -2.48
C ASP A 70 -9.66 -10.45 -1.55
N ASP A 71 -8.41 -10.34 -2.04
CA ASP A 71 -7.22 -10.52 -1.19
C ASP A 71 -7.19 -9.44 -0.08
N ILE A 72 -7.56 -8.21 -0.39
CA ILE A 72 -7.67 -7.13 0.60
C ILE A 72 -8.79 -7.43 1.60
N ALA A 73 -9.97 -7.83 1.11
CA ALA A 73 -11.09 -8.16 1.98
C ALA A 73 -10.74 -9.30 2.95
N ALA A 74 -10.03 -10.33 2.47
CA ALA A 74 -9.58 -11.45 3.28
C ALA A 74 -8.63 -11.03 4.41
N LEU A 75 -7.78 -10.02 4.20
CA LEU A 75 -6.88 -9.50 5.24
C LEU A 75 -7.64 -8.84 6.41
N TYR A 76 -8.82 -8.29 6.13
CA TYR A 76 -9.67 -7.64 7.13
C TYR A 76 -10.84 -8.51 7.59
N THR A 77 -10.94 -9.75 7.12
CA THR A 77 -11.95 -10.69 7.61
C THR A 77 -11.69 -10.96 9.08
N VAL A 78 -12.63 -10.57 9.93
CA VAL A 78 -12.62 -10.88 11.36
C VAL A 78 -13.49 -12.11 11.56
N ASN A 79 -12.97 -13.11 12.29
CA ASN A 79 -13.81 -14.23 12.72
C ASN A 79 -14.93 -13.72 13.63
N PRO A 80 -16.14 -14.30 13.57
CA PRO A 80 -17.21 -13.94 14.49
C PRO A 80 -16.72 -14.04 15.94
N SER A 81 -16.84 -12.96 16.70
CA SER A 81 -16.52 -12.96 18.11
C SER A 81 -17.70 -13.51 18.90
N PHE A 82 -17.44 -14.24 19.99
CA PHE A 82 -18.51 -14.64 20.92
C PHE A 82 -19.28 -13.43 21.45
N VAL A 83 -18.57 -12.31 21.62
CA VAL A 83 -19.13 -11.03 22.05
C VAL A 83 -20.21 -10.53 21.08
N ASP A 84 -20.10 -10.82 19.78
CA ASP A 84 -21.09 -10.42 18.77
C ASP A 84 -22.42 -11.17 18.91
N MET A 85 -22.43 -12.29 19.64
CA MET A 85 -23.63 -13.10 19.89
C MET A 85 -24.34 -12.75 21.20
N LEU A 86 -23.79 -11.82 21.97
CA LEU A 86 -24.36 -11.41 23.25
C LEU A 86 -25.34 -10.26 23.08
N PRO A 87 -26.41 -10.18 23.90
CA PRO A 87 -27.34 -9.05 23.90
C PRO A 87 -26.75 -7.89 24.71
N TRP A 88 -25.62 -7.35 24.27
CA TRP A 88 -24.92 -6.24 24.93
C TRP A 88 -25.03 -4.95 24.13
N THR A 89 -24.92 -3.82 24.82
CA THR A 89 -25.01 -2.48 24.21
C THR A 89 -23.71 -1.69 24.38
N GLU A 90 -23.13 -1.71 25.57
CA GLU A 90 -21.96 -0.88 25.89
C GLU A 90 -21.01 -1.61 26.85
N TYR A 91 -19.71 -1.35 26.71
CA TYR A 91 -18.70 -1.77 27.68
C TYR A 91 -18.42 -0.61 28.64
N LEU A 92 -18.56 -0.85 29.93
CA LEU A 92 -18.36 0.10 31.02
C LEU A 92 -16.95 -0.07 31.61
N PRO A 93 -16.00 0.84 31.31
CA PRO A 93 -14.59 0.63 31.66
C PRO A 93 -14.30 0.65 33.17
N GLN A 94 -15.06 1.44 33.94
CA GLN A 94 -14.85 1.59 35.38
C GLN A 94 -15.26 0.32 36.13
N GLU A 95 -16.35 -0.31 35.70
CA GLU A 95 -16.93 -1.53 36.27
C GLU A 95 -16.32 -2.80 35.66
N GLN A 96 -15.56 -2.67 34.56
CA GLN A 96 -15.04 -3.77 33.76
C GLN A 96 -16.14 -4.76 33.34
N ALA A 97 -17.31 -4.21 32.97
CA ALA A 97 -18.52 -4.97 32.70
C ALA A 97 -19.20 -4.52 31.41
N MET A 98 -20.00 -5.39 30.83
CA MET A 98 -20.83 -5.11 29.67
C MET A 98 -22.27 -4.84 30.12
N LEU A 99 -22.85 -3.72 29.69
CA LEU A 99 -24.26 -3.41 29.86
C LEU A 99 -25.09 -4.20 28.83
N LEU A 100 -26.10 -4.92 29.32
CA LEU A 100 -27.00 -5.68 28.45
C LEU A 100 -28.12 -4.80 27.87
N GLU A 101 -28.78 -5.29 26.82
CA GLU A 101 -29.83 -4.58 26.08
C GLU A 101 -31.05 -4.17 26.94
N ASP A 102 -31.24 -4.78 28.11
CA ASP A 102 -32.28 -4.40 29.06
C ASP A 102 -31.97 -3.08 29.81
N GLY A 103 -30.77 -2.53 29.63
CA GLY A 103 -30.29 -1.30 30.23
C GLY A 103 -30.11 -1.35 31.75
N LYS A 104 -30.14 -2.56 32.36
CA LYS A 104 -30.08 -2.75 33.82
C LYS A 104 -29.13 -3.86 34.25
N SER A 105 -29.03 -4.91 33.45
CA SER A 105 -28.19 -6.07 33.74
C SER A 105 -26.76 -5.84 33.26
N LEU A 106 -25.80 -6.34 34.05
CA LEU A 106 -24.38 -6.31 33.73
C LEU A 106 -23.85 -7.74 33.54
N ALA A 107 -22.95 -7.92 32.59
CA ALA A 107 -22.20 -9.15 32.38
C ALA A 107 -20.70 -8.91 32.58
N ALA A 108 -20.00 -9.87 33.19
CA ALA A 108 -18.55 -9.90 33.27
C ALA A 108 -18.04 -11.19 32.65
N PHE A 109 -16.94 -11.11 31.89
CA PHE A 109 -16.35 -12.26 31.21
C PHE A 109 -14.97 -12.56 31.79
N TYR A 110 -14.75 -13.82 32.15
CA TYR A 110 -13.49 -14.27 32.72
C TYR A 110 -13.00 -15.49 31.95
N GLU A 111 -11.71 -15.48 31.61
CA GLU A 111 -11.04 -16.66 31.10
C GLU A 111 -10.60 -17.53 32.28
N LEU A 112 -11.00 -18.80 32.28
CA LEU A 112 -10.59 -19.77 33.29
C LEU A 112 -9.46 -20.63 32.73
N THR A 113 -8.28 -20.57 33.33
CA THR A 113 -7.18 -21.49 33.05
C THR A 113 -7.28 -22.70 33.97
N PRO A 114 -7.57 -23.91 33.47
CA PRO A 114 -7.61 -25.09 34.31
C PRO A 114 -6.20 -25.45 34.79
N ILE A 115 -6.04 -25.67 36.09
CA ILE A 115 -4.82 -26.24 36.67
C ILE A 115 -5.02 -27.75 36.79
N GLY A 116 -4.11 -28.53 36.19
CA GLY A 116 -4.12 -29.99 36.31
C GLY A 116 -3.93 -30.39 37.77
N THR A 117 -4.93 -31.05 38.35
CA THR A 117 -4.91 -31.53 39.74
C THR A 117 -4.36 -32.94 39.89
N GLU A 118 -3.80 -33.54 38.84
CA GLU A 118 -3.15 -34.83 38.96
C GLU A 118 -1.88 -34.67 39.80
N GLY A 119 -1.89 -35.30 40.98
CA GLY A 119 -0.79 -35.28 41.92
C GLY A 119 0.48 -35.77 41.25
N ARG A 120 1.48 -34.89 41.20
CA ARG A 120 2.85 -35.33 40.95
C ARG A 120 3.31 -36.00 42.23
N ASP A 121 3.47 -37.32 42.19
CA ASP A 121 4.21 -38.06 43.22
C ASP A 121 5.64 -37.46 43.32
N PRO A 122 6.21 -37.33 44.54
CA PRO A 122 7.46 -36.62 44.79
C PRO A 122 8.71 -37.33 44.24
#